data_AF-A0A3D6A755-F1
#
_entry.id   AF-A0A3D6A755-F1
#
_cell.length_a   1.000
_cell.length_b   1.000
_cell.length_c   1.000
_cell.angle_alpha   90.00
_cell.angle_beta   90.00
_cell.angle_gamma   90.00
#
_symmetry.space_group_name_H-M   'P 1'
#
loop_
_entity.id
_entity.type
_entity.pdbx_description
1 polymer ?
#
loop_
_entity_poly.entity_id
_entity_poly.type
_entity_poly.pdbx_seq_one_letter_code
_entity_poly.pdbx_strand_id
1 'polypeptide(L)'
;RLSADVHDRNSMAAFGIAAHEVGHAIQHAKAYGFLTFRSAWVPVANISSKLSFVVIFIAFMLGGAHSFAGATVSWIGVLLFGCTTLFTLVTLPVEFDASSRALACLQKGNYVAAKELDGARKVLNAAAMTYVAAFASSLLMLLYYAFRLGLFGGRR
;
A
#
# COMPACT_ATOMS: atom_id res chain seq x y z
N ARG A 1 -13.99 12.73 -3.96
CA ARG A 1 -15.32 13.01 -3.34
C ARG A 1 -15.42 12.11 -2.13
N LEU A 2 -15.84 12.63 -0.97
CA LEU A 2 -15.94 11.84 0.27
C LEU A 2 -17.15 10.90 0.20
N SER A 3 -17.06 9.74 0.85
CA SER A 3 -18.21 8.81 0.98
C SER A 3 -19.23 9.36 1.97
N ALA A 4 -20.50 8.93 1.85
CA ALA A 4 -21.58 9.36 2.73
C ALA A 4 -21.27 9.08 4.22
N ASP A 5 -20.64 7.94 4.53
CA ASP A 5 -20.21 7.59 5.89
C ASP A 5 -19.18 8.55 6.51
N VAL A 6 -18.44 9.28 5.68
CA VAL A 6 -17.47 10.30 6.11
C VAL A 6 -18.12 11.68 6.12
N HIS A 7 -18.99 11.96 5.15
CA HIS A 7 -19.67 13.25 5.03
C HIS A 7 -20.72 13.48 6.12
N ASP A 8 -21.50 12.45 6.46
CA ASP A 8 -22.70 12.59 7.29
C ASP A 8 -22.46 12.26 8.78
N ARG A 9 -21.22 11.89 9.16
CA ARG A 9 -20.87 11.55 10.55
C ARG A 9 -20.03 12.61 11.22
N ASN A 10 -20.51 13.11 12.37
CA ASN A 10 -19.74 13.96 13.24
C ASN A 10 -18.85 13.12 14.18
N SER A 11 -17.69 12.68 13.69
CA SER A 11 -16.71 11.90 14.47
C SER A 11 -15.27 12.30 14.15
N MET A 12 -14.36 12.14 15.12
CA MET A 12 -12.93 12.39 14.91
C MET A 12 -12.32 11.52 13.81
N ALA A 13 -12.87 10.33 13.57
CA ALA A 13 -12.45 9.46 12.49
C ALA A 13 -12.84 10.01 11.11
N ALA A 14 -14.11 10.39 10.95
CA ALA A 14 -14.61 11.00 9.71
C ALA A 14 -13.87 12.31 9.39
N PHE A 15 -13.64 13.15 10.40
CA PHE A 15 -12.87 14.38 10.25
C PHE A 15 -11.41 14.12 9.87
N GLY A 16 -10.76 13.13 10.50
CA GLY A 16 -9.40 12.70 10.15
C GLY A 16 -9.29 12.23 8.69
N ILE A 17 -10.25 11.43 8.23
CA ILE A 17 -10.30 10.97 6.83
C ILE A 17 -10.47 12.16 5.88
N ALA A 18 -11.40 13.08 6.16
CA ALA A 18 -11.58 14.28 5.34
C ALA A 18 -10.31 15.13 5.27
N ALA A 19 -9.61 15.33 6.39
CA ALA A 19 -8.34 16.04 6.41
C ALA A 19 -7.24 15.29 5.62
N HIS A 20 -7.20 13.96 5.68
CA HIS A 20 -6.27 13.13 4.91
C HIS A 20 -6.48 13.28 3.40
N GLU A 21 -7.73 13.27 2.94
CA GLU A 21 -8.08 13.53 1.53
C GLU A 21 -7.66 14.94 1.08
N VAL A 22 -7.75 15.94 1.95
CA VAL A 22 -7.18 17.28 1.68
C VAL A 22 -5.66 17.22 1.56
N GLY A 23 -4.99 16.40 2.38
CA GLY A 23 -3.57 16.10 2.25
C GLY A 23 -3.20 15.56 0.86
N HIS A 24 -3.95 14.59 0.34
CA HIS A 24 -3.79 14.09 -1.02
C HIS A 24 -4.09 15.16 -2.09
N ALA A 25 -5.12 15.99 -1.90
CA ALA A 25 -5.40 17.08 -2.82
C ALA A 25 -4.24 18.09 -2.91
N ILE A 26 -3.57 18.37 -1.78
CA ILE A 26 -2.37 19.22 -1.74
C ILE A 26 -1.19 18.54 -2.43
N GLN A 27 -0.98 17.24 -2.21
CA GLN A 27 0.05 16.48 -2.93
C GLN A 27 -0.15 16.54 -4.44
N HIS A 28 -1.39 16.38 -4.89
CA HIS A 28 -1.76 16.46 -6.30
C HIS A 28 -1.51 17.86 -6.86
N ALA A 29 -1.94 18.91 -6.15
CA ALA A 29 -1.70 20.30 -6.54
C ALA A 29 -0.20 20.66 -6.59
N LYS A 30 0.63 20.03 -5.77
CA LYS A 30 2.09 20.24 -5.72
C LYS A 30 2.88 19.29 -6.61
N ALA A 31 2.23 18.43 -7.40
CA ALA A 31 2.89 17.40 -8.21
C ALA A 31 3.90 16.57 -7.40
N TYR A 32 3.50 16.11 -6.20
CA TYR A 32 4.37 15.32 -5.34
C TYR A 32 4.83 14.05 -6.05
N GLY A 33 6.14 13.91 -6.28
CA GLY A 33 6.70 12.89 -7.18
C GLY A 33 6.29 11.46 -6.85
N PHE A 34 6.23 11.09 -5.56
CA PHE A 34 5.79 9.75 -5.15
C PHE A 34 4.30 9.51 -5.46
N LEU A 35 3.45 10.52 -5.33
CA LEU A 35 2.04 10.41 -5.73
C LEU A 35 1.92 10.21 -7.24
N THR A 36 2.68 10.98 -8.03
CA THR A 36 2.70 10.84 -9.50
C THR A 36 3.18 9.45 -9.92
N PHE A 37 4.26 8.95 -9.30
CA PHE A 37 4.75 7.60 -9.55
C PHE A 37 3.70 6.54 -9.20
N ARG A 38 3.09 6.63 -8.01
CA ARG A 38 2.02 5.73 -7.57
C ARG A 38 0.91 5.71 -8.62
N SER A 39 0.39 6.86 -9.02
CA SER A 39 -0.69 6.98 -10.00
C SER A 39 -0.34 6.35 -11.35
N ALA A 40 0.89 6.53 -11.84
CA ALA A 40 1.36 5.91 -13.08
C ALA A 40 1.53 4.38 -12.95
N TRP A 41 1.86 3.88 -11.76
CA TRP A 41 2.10 2.45 -11.50
C TRP A 41 0.83 1.64 -11.18
N VAL A 42 -0.29 2.29 -10.82
CA VAL A 42 -1.58 1.62 -10.56
C VAL A 42 -1.96 0.54 -11.60
N PRO A 43 -1.92 0.77 -12.92
CA PRO A 43 -2.25 -0.28 -13.89
C PRO A 43 -1.33 -1.49 -13.80
N VAL A 44 -0.02 -1.26 -13.60
CA VAL A 44 0.97 -2.32 -13.43
C VAL A 44 0.67 -3.12 -12.17
N ALA A 45 0.45 -2.46 -11.03
CA ALA A 45 0.10 -3.11 -9.78
C ALA A 45 -1.16 -3.96 -9.89
N ASN A 46 -2.20 -3.46 -10.58
CA ASN A 46 -3.45 -4.20 -10.77
C ASN A 46 -3.28 -5.46 -11.63
N ILE A 47 -2.51 -5.36 -12.72
CA ILE A 47 -2.21 -6.50 -13.59
C ILE A 47 -1.32 -7.51 -12.84
N SER A 48 -0.24 -7.03 -12.22
CA SER A 48 0.69 -7.84 -11.45
C SER A 48 0.01 -8.57 -10.30
N SER A 49 -0.88 -7.91 -9.55
CA SER A 49 -1.62 -8.54 -8.45
C SER A 49 -2.48 -9.70 -8.94
N LYS A 50 -3.31 -9.48 -9.97
CA LYS A 50 -4.19 -10.52 -10.54
C LYS A 50 -3.39 -11.69 -11.15
N LEU A 51 -2.36 -11.39 -11.94
CA LEU A 51 -1.56 -12.41 -12.60
C LEU A 51 -0.67 -13.16 -11.62
N SER A 52 -0.10 -12.50 -10.62
CA SER A 52 0.81 -13.14 -9.66
C SER A 52 0.14 -14.32 -8.96
N PHE A 53 -1.12 -14.18 -8.53
CA PHE A 53 -1.87 -15.25 -7.89
C PHE A 53 -2.01 -16.48 -8.82
N VAL A 54 -2.45 -16.27 -10.06
CA VAL A 54 -2.63 -17.34 -11.05
C VAL A 54 -1.29 -18.00 -11.39
N VAL A 55 -0.26 -17.20 -11.63
CA VAL A 55 1.07 -17.69 -12.02
C VAL A 55 1.74 -18.46 -10.89
N ILE A 56 1.66 -17.98 -9.64
CA ILE A 56 2.19 -18.68 -8.47
C ILE A 56 1.44 -20.00 -8.25
N PHE A 57 0.12 -20.01 -8.42
CA PHE A 57 -0.66 -21.24 -8.34
C PHE A 57 -0.23 -22.27 -9.39
N ILE A 58 -0.07 -21.86 -10.64
CA ILE A 58 0.45 -22.73 -11.71
C ILE A 58 1.87 -23.19 -11.40
N ALA A 59 2.73 -22.31 -10.87
CA ALA A 59 4.09 -22.68 -10.48
C ALA A 59 4.09 -23.81 -9.45
N PHE A 60 3.19 -23.77 -8.46
CA PHE A 60 3.03 -24.86 -7.50
C PHE A 60 2.57 -26.17 -8.15
N MET A 61 1.60 -26.11 -9.07
CA MET A 61 1.11 -27.29 -9.80
C MET A 61 2.20 -27.93 -10.68
N LEU A 62 3.12 -27.13 -11.20
CA LEU A 62 4.27 -27.60 -11.97
C LEU A 62 5.43 -28.09 -11.11
N GLY A 63 5.29 -28.14 -9.77
CA GLY A 63 6.34 -28.62 -8.86
C GLY A 63 7.38 -27.56 -8.47
N GLY A 64 7.08 -26.27 -8.68
CA GLY A 64 7.97 -25.17 -8.35
C GLY A 64 9.30 -25.23 -9.11
N ALA A 65 10.38 -24.79 -8.46
CA ALA A 65 11.73 -24.78 -9.05
C ALA A 65 12.37 -26.16 -9.22
N HIS A 66 11.72 -27.24 -8.77
CA HIS A 66 12.21 -28.60 -8.95
C HIS A 66 11.98 -29.14 -10.37
N SER A 67 11.09 -28.52 -11.15
CA SER A 67 10.90 -28.84 -12.56
C SER A 67 11.42 -27.70 -13.45
N PHE A 68 11.93 -28.05 -14.65
CA PHE A 68 12.46 -27.06 -15.57
C PHE A 68 11.40 -26.02 -16.00
N ALA A 69 10.19 -26.49 -16.32
CA ALA A 69 9.08 -25.60 -16.67
C ALA A 69 8.58 -24.79 -15.45
N GLY A 70 8.50 -25.40 -14.26
CA GLY A 70 8.05 -24.74 -13.03
C GLY A 70 9.02 -23.69 -12.51
N ALA A 71 10.33 -23.83 -12.75
CA ALA A 71 11.33 -22.85 -12.33
C ALA A 71 11.12 -21.48 -13.00
N THR A 72 10.91 -21.44 -14.32
CA THR A 72 10.66 -20.19 -15.04
C THR A 72 9.35 -19.54 -14.58
N VAL A 73 8.28 -20.33 -14.44
CA VAL A 73 6.97 -19.83 -14.00
C VAL A 73 7.04 -19.31 -12.55
N SER A 74 7.81 -19.95 -11.67
CA SER A 74 8.03 -19.52 -10.28
C SER A 74 8.68 -18.14 -10.22
N TRP A 75 9.73 -17.90 -11.02
CA TRP A 75 10.39 -16.58 -11.07
C TRP A 75 9.46 -15.50 -11.60
N ILE A 76 8.67 -15.79 -12.64
CA ILE A 76 7.68 -14.84 -13.17
C ILE A 76 6.64 -14.51 -12.08
N GLY A 77 6.13 -15.52 -11.38
CA GLY A 77 5.14 -15.32 -10.31
C GLY A 77 5.68 -14.46 -9.17
N VAL A 78 6.90 -14.76 -8.69
CA VAL A 78 7.56 -13.99 -7.63
C VAL A 78 7.89 -12.56 -8.08
N LEU A 79 8.30 -12.35 -9.33
CA LEU A 79 8.55 -11.02 -9.87
C LEU A 79 7.26 -10.20 -9.95
N LEU A 80 6.17 -10.78 -10.45
CA LEU A 80 4.85 -10.12 -10.48
C LEU A 80 4.36 -9.78 -9.08
N PHE A 81 4.48 -10.70 -8.12
CA PHE A 81 4.12 -10.42 -6.73
C PHE A 81 5.02 -9.34 -6.13
N GLY A 82 6.32 -9.37 -6.44
CA GLY A 82 7.31 -8.36 -6.04
C GLY A 82 6.97 -6.96 -6.55
N CYS A 83 6.47 -6.82 -7.78
CA CYS A 83 5.94 -5.56 -8.30
C CYS A 83 4.76 -5.03 -7.45
N THR A 84 3.92 -5.92 -6.95
CA THR A 84 2.79 -5.58 -6.07
C THR A 84 3.30 -5.14 -4.68
N THR A 85 4.26 -5.87 -4.11
CA THR A 85 4.90 -5.50 -2.83
C THR A 85 5.63 -4.16 -2.93
N LEU A 86 6.33 -3.91 -4.03
CA LEU A 86 7.01 -2.64 -4.29
C LEU A 86 6.02 -1.48 -4.40
N PHE A 87 4.87 -1.71 -5.05
CA PHE A 87 3.82 -0.69 -5.10
C PHE A 87 3.31 -0.31 -3.71
N THR A 88 3.11 -1.29 -2.82
CA THR A 88 2.73 -1.03 -1.42
C THR A 88 3.83 -0.24 -0.69
N LEU A 89 5.11 -0.57 -0.91
CA LEU A 89 6.24 0.17 -0.35
C LEU A 89 6.26 1.64 -0.79
N VAL A 90 6.11 1.89 -2.09
CA VAL A 90 6.13 3.25 -2.66
C VAL A 90 4.88 4.05 -2.27
N THR A 91 3.80 3.37 -1.90
CA THR A 91 2.59 4.03 -1.36
C THR A 91 2.82 4.56 0.06
N LEU A 92 3.70 3.96 0.86
CA LEU A 92 3.94 4.39 2.25
C LEU A 92 4.34 5.88 2.37
N PRO A 93 5.37 6.39 1.66
CA PRO A 93 5.72 7.82 1.70
C PRO A 93 4.57 8.75 1.32
N VAL A 94 3.67 8.31 0.43
CA VAL A 94 2.51 9.10 -0.01
C VAL A 94 1.52 9.25 1.13
N GLU A 95 1.19 8.17 1.82
CA GLU A 95 0.22 8.18 2.91
C GLU A 95 0.76 8.96 4.13
N PHE A 96 2.03 8.78 4.50
CA PHE A 96 2.64 9.55 5.59
C PHE A 96 2.72 11.05 5.31
N ASP A 97 3.11 11.45 4.09
CA ASP A 97 3.17 12.86 3.70
C ASP A 97 1.76 13.48 3.64
N ALA A 98 0.75 12.74 3.17
CA ALA A 98 -0.65 13.19 3.18
C ALA A 98 -1.15 13.45 4.61
N SER A 99 -0.93 12.52 5.54
CA SER A 99 -1.28 12.70 6.96
C SER A 99 -0.55 13.88 7.61
N SER A 100 0.73 14.10 7.29
CA SER A 100 1.49 15.25 7.80
C SER A 100 0.92 16.58 7.30
N ARG A 101 0.57 16.66 6.00
CA ARG A 101 -0.09 17.84 5.41
C ARG A 101 -1.48 18.07 6.00
N ALA A 102 -2.24 17.01 6.21
CA ALA A 102 -3.55 17.06 6.85
C ALA A 102 -3.46 17.75 8.22
N LEU A 103 -2.56 17.27 9.08
CA LEU A 103 -2.34 17.85 10.41
C LEU A 103 -1.89 19.31 10.35
N ALA A 104 -0.99 19.65 9.42
CA ALA A 104 -0.54 21.02 9.23
C ALA A 104 -1.68 21.96 8.79
N CYS A 105 -2.59 21.50 7.94
CA CYS A 105 -3.77 22.26 7.54
C CYS A 105 -4.75 22.46 8.70
N LEU A 106 -5.01 21.40 9.49
CA LEU A 106 -5.85 21.48 10.67
C LEU A 106 -5.32 22.50 11.69
N GLN A 107 -4.01 22.48 11.93
CA GLN A 107 -3.36 23.40 12.85
C GLN A 107 -3.39 24.86 12.34
N LYS A 108 -3.04 25.08 11.07
CA LYS A 108 -2.94 26.44 10.49
C LYS A 108 -4.30 27.11 10.30
N GLY A 109 -5.33 26.33 9.95
CA GLY A 109 -6.68 26.85 9.75
C GLY A 109 -7.46 27.06 11.04
N ASN A 110 -6.89 26.69 12.20
CA ASN A 110 -7.56 26.72 13.50
C ASN A 110 -8.92 26.01 13.48
N TYR A 111 -9.02 24.92 12.70
CA TYR A 111 -10.26 24.19 12.47
C TYR A 111 -10.66 23.28 13.65
N VAL A 112 -9.74 23.02 14.57
CA VAL A 112 -9.91 22.10 15.70
C VAL A 112 -9.24 22.65 16.96
N ALA A 113 -9.79 22.32 18.12
CA ALA A 113 -9.15 22.60 19.40
C ALA A 113 -7.88 21.74 19.58
N ALA A 114 -6.96 22.17 20.46
CA ALA A 114 -5.71 21.45 20.69
C ALA A 114 -5.91 19.96 21.10
N LYS A 115 -6.95 19.67 21.88
CA LYS A 115 -7.30 18.29 22.28
C LYS A 115 -7.82 17.45 21.10
N GLU A 116 -8.55 18.07 20.19
CA GLU A 116 -9.06 17.40 18.98
C GLU A 116 -7.94 17.17 17.97
N LEU A 117 -6.96 18.07 17.90
CA LEU A 117 -5.77 17.90 17.06
C LEU A 117 -4.95 16.67 17.46
N ASP A 118 -4.82 16.39 18.77
CA ASP A 118 -4.18 15.16 19.26
C ASP A 118 -4.98 13.91 18.87
N GLY A 119 -6.31 13.98 18.95
CA GLY A 119 -7.21 12.92 18.49
C GLY A 119 -7.05 12.64 16.99
N ALA A 120 -7.05 13.69 16.16
CA ALA A 120 -6.84 13.57 14.72
C ALA A 120 -5.47 12.95 14.39
N ARG A 121 -4.42 13.35 15.11
CA ARG A 121 -3.07 12.77 14.96
C ARG A 121 -3.05 11.27 15.27
N LYS A 122 -3.73 10.83 16.34
CA LYS A 122 -3.84 9.41 16.68
C LYS A 122 -4.56 8.61 15.61
N VAL A 123 -5.67 9.13 15.07
CA VAL A 123 -6.42 8.49 13.98
C VAL A 123 -5.56 8.36 12.72
N LEU A 124 -4.90 9.45 12.30
CA LEU A 124 -4.05 9.45 11.10
C LEU A 124 -2.85 8.51 11.25
N ASN A 125 -2.21 8.49 12.43
CA ASN A 125 -1.13 7.55 12.72
C ASN A 125 -1.62 6.10 12.69
N ALA A 126 -2.78 5.82 13.28
CA ALA A 126 -3.36 4.48 13.25
C ALA A 126 -3.68 4.04 11.80
N ALA A 127 -4.23 4.93 10.99
CA ALA A 127 -4.46 4.68 9.57
C ALA A 127 -3.15 4.40 8.82
N ALA A 128 -2.10 5.21 9.04
CA ALA A 128 -0.79 5.00 8.44
C ALA A 128 -0.17 3.64 8.81
N MET A 129 -0.36 3.18 10.06
CA MET A 129 0.09 1.86 10.50
C MET A 129 -0.60 0.70 9.76
N THR A 130 -1.82 0.88 9.25
CA THR A 130 -2.47 -0.15 8.42
C THR A 130 -1.74 -0.36 7.10
N TYR A 131 -1.19 0.70 6.50
CA TYR A 131 -0.36 0.57 5.30
C TYR A 131 0.98 -0.11 5.60
N VAL A 132 1.60 0.20 6.75
CA VAL A 132 2.83 -0.46 7.19
C VAL A 132 2.58 -1.96 7.37
N ALA A 133 1.49 -2.33 8.03
CA ALA A 133 1.10 -3.72 8.22
C ALA A 133 0.83 -4.43 6.88
N ALA A 134 0.18 -3.76 5.92
CA ALA A 134 -0.06 -4.28 4.59
C ALA A 134 1.24 -4.53 3.81
N PHE A 135 2.19 -3.59 3.88
CA PHE A 135 3.53 -3.77 3.28
C PHE A 135 4.28 -4.94 3.92
N ALA A 136 4.34 -4.99 5.25
CA ALA A 136 5.03 -6.06 5.97
C ALA A 136 4.43 -7.43 5.64
N SER A 137 3.10 -7.54 5.63
CA SER A 137 2.39 -8.78 5.26
C SER A 137 2.70 -9.20 3.82
N SER A 138 2.66 -8.25 2.87
CA SER A 138 3.01 -8.52 1.48
C SER A 138 4.47 -8.97 1.34
N LEU A 139 5.40 -8.31 2.02
CA LEU A 139 6.81 -8.68 1.98
C LEU A 139 7.05 -10.09 2.55
N LEU A 140 6.45 -10.42 3.69
CA LEU A 140 6.55 -11.75 4.27
C LEU A 140 5.96 -12.82 3.34
N MET A 141 4.85 -12.51 2.67
CA MET A 141 4.21 -13.43 1.73
C MET A 141 5.05 -13.64 0.45
N LEU A 142 5.70 -12.59 -0.04
CA LEU A 142 6.67 -12.67 -1.15
C LEU A 142 7.81 -13.62 -0.79
N LEU A 143 8.42 -13.44 0.38
CA LEU A 143 9.50 -14.27 0.87
C LEU A 143 9.05 -15.71 1.09
N TYR A 144 7.84 -15.90 1.64
CA TYR A 144 7.22 -17.21 1.81
C TYR A 144 7.05 -17.94 0.47
N TYR A 145 6.51 -17.27 -0.56
CA TYR A 145 6.34 -17.89 -1.87
C TYR A 145 7.67 -18.23 -2.53
N ALA A 146 8.65 -17.32 -2.48
CA ALA A 146 9.96 -17.59 -3.05
C ALA A 146 10.68 -18.75 -2.35
N PHE A 147 10.54 -18.85 -1.02
CA PHE A 147 11.03 -20.01 -0.26
C PHE A 147 10.30 -21.30 -0.64
N ARG A 148 8.95 -21.28 -0.63
CA ARG A 148 8.14 -22.48 -0.86
C ARG A 148 8.24 -23.01 -2.29
N LEU A 149 8.47 -22.14 -3.26
CA LEU A 149 8.74 -22.50 -4.66
C LEU A 149 10.17 -23.01 -4.88
N GLY A 150 11.03 -23.02 -3.85
CA GLY A 150 12.40 -23.53 -3.96
C GLY A 150 13.39 -22.58 -4.62
N LEU A 151 13.09 -21.26 -4.67
CA LEU A 151 14.00 -20.26 -5.21
C LEU A 151 15.14 -19.91 -4.23
N PHE A 152 14.86 -20.00 -2.93
CA PHE A 152 15.81 -19.78 -1.84
C PHE A 152 15.98 -21.07 -1.03
N GLY A 153 16.83 -21.98 -1.50
CA GLY A 153 17.07 -23.26 -0.85
C GLY A 153 17.58 -24.26 -1.87
N GLY A 154 18.88 -24.52 -1.85
CA GLY A 154 19.59 -25.26 -2.88
C GLY A 154 18.92 -26.59 -3.27
N ARG A 155 18.98 -26.88 -4.58
CA ARG A 155 18.63 -28.15 -5.23
C ARG A 155 19.09 -29.33 -4.37
N ARG A 156 18.17 -29.93 -3.62
CA ARG A 156 18.31 -31.27 -3.06
C ARG A 156 17.06 -32.05 -3.41
#